data_AF-A0A660Z5K7-F1
#
_entry.id   AF-A0A660Z5K7-F1
#
_cell.length_a   1.000
_cell.length_b   1.000
_cell.length_c   1.000
_cell.angle_alpha   90.00
_cell.angle_beta   90.00
_cell.angle_gamma   90.00
#
_symmetry.space_group_name_H-M   'P 1'
#
loop_
_entity.id
_entity.type
_entity.pdbx_description
1 polymer ?
#
loop_
_entity_poly.entity_id
_entity_poly.type
_entity_poly.pdbx_seq_one_letter_code
_entity_poly.pdbx_strand_id
1 'polypeptide(L)'
;MKTAKFERCPRCGSSELQNIFYVESGEPPRVYVRCAKCGAFVARYTLSRYTSDQPYESLLRILRRYSLTDSRRSVAEIEAFTRGIEEKFREALRMAEEGGEKRRIEEIIDESED
;
A
#
# COMPACT_ATOMS: atom_id res chain seq x y z
N MET A 1 -13.96 -15.29 -3.22
CA MET A 1 -14.41 -14.71 -1.93
C MET A 1 -13.54 -13.50 -1.63
N LYS A 2 -14.03 -12.40 -1.05
CA LYS A 2 -13.16 -11.27 -0.66
C LYS A 2 -12.65 -11.50 0.76
N THR A 3 -11.36 -11.27 0.99
CA THR A 3 -10.75 -11.36 2.32
C THR A 3 -9.79 -10.18 2.53
N ALA A 4 -9.59 -9.79 3.78
CA ALA A 4 -8.58 -8.83 4.19
C ALA A 4 -8.00 -9.28 5.54
N LYS A 5 -6.69 -9.13 5.74
CA LYS A 5 -6.00 -9.53 6.98
C LYS A 5 -4.92 -8.51 7.33
N PHE A 6 -4.62 -8.36 8.63
CA PHE A 6 -3.49 -7.56 9.08
C PHE A 6 -2.17 -8.34 8.94
N GLU A 7 -1.20 -7.73 8.29
CA GLU A 7 0.17 -8.26 8.19
C GLU A 7 0.87 -8.26 9.55
N ARG A 8 1.76 -9.24 9.75
CA ARG A 8 2.64 -9.33 10.91
C ARG A 8 4.10 -9.44 10.53
N CYS A 9 4.96 -8.95 11.42
CA CYS A 9 6.38 -9.21 11.34
C CYS A 9 6.65 -10.72 11.40
N PRO A 10 7.33 -11.30 10.39
CA PRO A 10 7.62 -12.74 10.36
C PRO A 10 8.57 -13.16 11.49
N ARG A 11 9.40 -12.23 12.00
CA ARG A 11 10.37 -12.50 13.06
C ARG A 11 9.76 -12.50 14.47
N CYS A 12 8.90 -11.53 14.81
CA CYS A 12 8.42 -11.37 16.19
C CYS A 12 6.89 -11.35 16.34
N GLY A 13 6.13 -11.48 15.25
CA GLY A 13 4.66 -11.51 15.26
C GLY A 13 3.98 -10.18 15.57
N SER A 14 4.73 -9.08 15.75
CA SER A 14 4.14 -7.75 15.95
C SER A 14 3.39 -7.28 14.70
N SER A 15 2.25 -6.64 14.90
CA SER A 15 1.51 -5.91 13.85
C SER A 15 1.93 -4.43 13.74
N GLU A 16 2.87 -3.97 14.57
CA GLU A 16 3.41 -2.62 14.50
C GLU A 16 4.48 -2.55 13.41
N LEU A 17 4.08 -2.04 12.24
CA LEU A 17 4.89 -1.91 11.04
C LEU A 17 5.05 -0.44 10.66
N GLN A 18 6.22 -0.10 10.09
CA GLN A 18 6.58 1.24 9.64
C GLN A 18 6.97 1.20 8.17
N ASN A 19 6.35 2.06 7.37
CA ASN A 19 6.68 2.25 5.96
C ASN A 19 7.82 3.26 5.82
N ILE A 20 8.86 2.90 5.08
CA ILE A 20 10.02 3.71 4.77
C ILE A 20 9.99 3.99 3.26
N PHE A 21 9.70 5.23 2.88
CA PHE A 21 9.72 5.67 1.49
C PHE A 21 11.15 5.91 1.03
N TYR A 22 11.55 5.21 -0.03
CA TYR A 22 12.84 5.33 -0.67
C TYR A 22 12.65 5.82 -2.11
N VAL A 23 13.31 6.93 -2.43
CA VAL A 23 13.22 7.60 -3.73
C VAL A 23 14.62 7.71 -4.29
N GLU A 24 14.82 7.17 -5.48
CA GLU A 24 16.07 7.21 -6.22
C GLU A 24 15.79 7.87 -7.58
N SER A 25 16.72 8.72 -8.04
CA SER A 25 16.50 9.47 -9.28
C SER A 25 16.46 8.51 -10.47
N GLY A 26 15.42 8.62 -11.30
CA GLY A 26 15.24 7.76 -12.48
C GLY A 26 14.56 6.40 -12.19
N GLU A 27 14.27 6.08 -10.92
CA GLU A 27 13.73 4.78 -10.51
C GLU A 27 12.39 4.93 -9.76
N PRO A 28 11.37 4.10 -10.01
CA PRO A 28 10.10 4.19 -9.29
C PRO A 28 10.29 4.14 -7.75
N PRO A 29 9.49 4.89 -6.97
CA PRO A 29 9.60 4.88 -5.52
C PRO A 29 9.44 3.47 -4.96
N ARG A 30 10.23 3.14 -3.94
CA ARG A 30 10.15 1.86 -3.22
C ARG A 30 9.68 2.14 -1.80
N VAL A 31 8.83 1.27 -1.26
CA VAL A 31 8.43 1.30 0.15
C VAL A 31 9.00 0.07 0.82
N TYR A 32 9.87 0.28 1.79
CA TYR A 32 10.37 -0.79 2.66
C TYR A 32 9.54 -0.80 3.94
N VAL A 33 9.07 -1.97 4.34
CA VAL A 33 8.33 -2.15 5.58
C VAL A 33 9.28 -2.70 6.64
N ARG A 34 9.36 -2.01 7.77
CA ARG A 34 10.14 -2.41 8.94
C ARG A 34 9.22 -2.69 10.11
N CYS A 35 9.51 -3.72 10.90
CA CYS A 35 8.83 -3.91 12.18
C CYS A 35 9.29 -2.86 13.19
N ALA A 36 8.36 -2.09 13.76
CA ALA A 36 8.66 -1.08 14.77
C ALA A 36 9.24 -1.69 16.06
N LYS A 37 8.82 -2.93 16.38
CA LYS A 37 9.20 -3.61 17.63
C LYS A 37 10.60 -4.24 17.59
N CYS A 38 10.92 -5.02 16.55
CA CYS A 38 12.20 -5.75 16.47
C CYS A 38 13.16 -5.24 15.40
N GLY A 39 12.73 -4.25 14.61
CA GLY A 39 13.53 -3.63 13.58
C GLY A 39 13.76 -4.46 12.32
N ALA A 40 13.19 -5.68 12.23
CA ALA A 40 13.35 -6.55 11.08
C ALA A 40 12.72 -5.96 9.80
N PHE A 41 13.34 -6.29 8.67
CA PHE A 41 12.74 -6.12 7.34
C PHE A 41 11.53 -7.06 7.20
N VAL A 42 10.41 -6.54 6.70
CA VAL A 42 9.15 -7.27 6.55
C VAL A 42 8.78 -7.45 5.09
N ALA A 43 8.73 -6.34 4.34
CA ALA A 43 8.31 -6.36 2.94
C ALA A 43 8.94 -5.22 2.14
N ARG A 44 8.95 -5.35 0.81
CA ARG A 44 9.30 -4.28 -0.13
C ARG A 44 8.22 -4.19 -1.20
N TYR A 45 7.68 -3.00 -1.41
CA TYR A 45 6.79 -2.69 -2.52
C TYR A 45 7.45 -1.73 -3.51
N THR A 46 7.15 -1.88 -4.79
CA THR A 46 7.44 -0.86 -5.81
C THR A 46 6.16 -0.09 -6.08
N LEU A 47 6.16 1.21 -5.84
CA LEU A 47 4.98 2.05 -6.03
C LEU A 47 4.79 2.40 -7.50
N SER A 48 3.78 1.78 -8.13
CA SER A 48 3.31 2.15 -9.47
C SER A 48 2.16 3.16 -9.43
N ARG A 49 1.35 3.11 -8.36
CA ARG A 49 0.21 4.01 -8.10
C ARG A 49 0.15 4.32 -6.61
N TYR A 50 -0.14 5.57 -6.27
CA TYR A 50 -0.29 6.02 -4.89
C TYR A 50 -1.51 6.92 -4.79
N THR A 51 -2.17 6.92 -3.65
CA THR A 51 -3.27 7.83 -3.32
C THR A 51 -3.35 7.98 -1.81
N SER A 52 -3.85 9.12 -1.37
CA SER A 52 -3.99 9.48 0.03
C SER A 52 -5.23 10.36 0.18
N ASP A 53 -5.61 10.62 1.43
CA ASP A 53 -6.60 11.64 1.80
C ASP A 53 -6.15 13.08 1.46
N GLN A 54 -4.86 13.30 1.21
CA GLN A 54 -4.32 14.59 0.78
C GLN A 54 -4.81 15.00 -0.62
N PRO A 55 -5.02 16.32 -0.84
CA PRO A 55 -5.50 16.82 -2.11
C PRO A 55 -4.58 16.40 -3.26
N TYR A 56 -5.24 16.01 -4.34
CA TYR A 56 -4.80 15.72 -5.70
C TYR A 56 -3.43 16.29 -6.15
N GLU A 57 -3.05 17.49 -5.72
CA GLU A 57 -1.78 18.15 -6.03
C GLU A 57 -0.53 17.48 -5.43
N SER A 58 -0.63 16.93 -4.20
CA SER A 58 0.49 16.24 -3.55
C SER A 58 0.88 14.96 -4.30
N LEU A 59 -0.12 14.26 -4.81
CA LEU A 59 0.05 13.06 -5.64
C LEU A 59 0.62 13.41 -7.02
N LEU A 60 0.11 14.47 -7.66
CA LEU A 60 0.67 14.98 -8.91
C LEU A 60 2.14 15.40 -8.78
N ARG A 61 2.56 15.99 -7.65
CA ARG A 61 3.99 16.35 -7.43
C ARG A 61 4.90 15.14 -7.39
N ILE A 62 4.42 14.01 -6.89
CA ILE A 62 5.17 12.74 -6.87
C ILE A 62 5.22 12.16 -8.28
N LEU A 63 4.08 12.09 -8.97
CA LEU A 63 3.99 11.49 -10.32
C LEU A 63 4.67 12.32 -11.41
N ARG A 64 4.65 13.66 -11.33
CA ARG A 64 5.34 14.56 -12.28
C ARG A 64 6.86 14.37 -12.29
N ARG A 65 7.47 13.87 -11.21
CA ARG A 65 8.92 13.57 -11.17
C ARG A 65 9.30 12.30 -11.93
N TYR A 66 8.33 11.42 -12.23
CA TYR A 66 8.56 10.11 -12.84
C TYR A 66 8.16 10.01 -14.31
N SER A 67 7.96 11.16 -14.97
CA SER A 67 7.59 11.27 -16.40
C SER A 67 6.18 10.72 -16.72
N LEU A 68 5.21 11.63 -16.83
CA LEU A 68 4.01 11.37 -17.63
C LEU A 68 3.89 12.53 -18.61
N THR A 69 4.19 12.22 -19.87
CA THR A 69 4.16 13.11 -21.04
C THR A 69 2.76 13.58 -21.44
N ASP A 70 1.70 13.25 -20.68
CA ASP A 70 0.34 13.68 -21.01
C ASP A 70 -0.51 13.96 -19.75
N SER A 71 -0.36 15.18 -19.24
CA SER A 71 -0.93 15.65 -17.97
C SER A 71 -2.44 15.47 -17.82
N ARG A 72 -3.23 15.52 -18.91
CA ARG A 72 -4.71 15.45 -18.83
C ARG A 72 -5.23 14.04 -18.63
N ARG A 73 -4.60 13.04 -19.26
CA ARG A 73 -4.99 11.63 -19.11
C ARG A 73 -4.66 11.11 -17.71
N SER A 74 -3.52 11.55 -17.16
CA SER A 74 -3.11 11.22 -15.79
C SER A 74 -4.07 11.76 -14.74
N VAL A 75 -4.67 12.95 -14.94
CA VAL A 75 -5.66 13.54 -14.03
C VAL A 75 -6.89 12.64 -13.89
N ALA A 76 -7.51 12.29 -15.02
CA ALA A 76 -8.74 11.51 -15.02
C ALA A 76 -8.53 10.09 -14.48
N GLU A 77 -7.37 9.48 -14.75
CA GLU A 77 -7.00 8.17 -14.19
C GLU A 77 -6.83 8.23 -12.67
N ILE A 78 -6.21 9.30 -12.14
CA ILE A 78 -6.07 9.52 -10.70
C ILE A 78 -7.43 9.76 -10.05
N GLU A 79 -8.27 10.64 -10.60
CA GLU A 79 -9.61 10.90 -10.06
C GLU A 79 -10.48 9.64 -10.08
N ALA A 80 -10.45 8.89 -11.18
CA ALA A 80 -11.15 7.60 -11.28
C ALA A 80 -10.61 6.57 -10.28
N PHE A 81 -9.30 6.58 -10.02
CA PHE A 81 -8.70 5.74 -9.00
C PHE A 81 -9.17 6.14 -7.60
N THR A 82 -9.16 7.43 -7.26
CA THR A 82 -9.52 7.94 -5.93
C THR A 82 -11.00 7.77 -5.59
N ARG A 83 -11.91 7.79 -6.58
CA ARG A 83 -13.34 7.57 -6.35
C ARG A 83 -13.59 6.19 -5.70
N GLY A 84 -14.20 6.21 -4.52
CA GLY A 84 -14.57 5.01 -3.78
C GLY A 84 -13.40 4.32 -3.05
N ILE A 85 -12.21 4.93 -2.98
CA ILE A 85 -11.10 4.36 -2.20
C ILE A 85 -11.41 4.33 -0.71
N GLU A 86 -12.03 5.39 -0.17
CA GLU A 86 -12.44 5.38 1.24
C GLU A 86 -13.43 4.26 1.55
N GLU A 87 -14.38 4.00 0.65
CA GLU A 87 -15.34 2.91 0.81
C GLU A 87 -14.65 1.55 0.78
N LYS A 88 -13.75 1.33 -0.19
CA LYS A 88 -12.93 0.11 -0.27
C LYS A 88 -12.03 -0.05 0.96
N PHE A 89 -11.47 1.04 1.47
CA PHE A 89 -10.68 1.02 2.70
C PHE A 89 -11.53 0.61 3.91
N ARG A 90 -12.72 1.20 4.08
CA ARG A 90 -13.65 0.81 5.15
C ARG A 90 -14.10 -0.65 5.02
N GLU A 91 -14.37 -1.13 3.80
CA GLU A 91 -14.71 -2.53 3.54
C GLU A 91 -13.55 -3.47 3.96
N ALA A 92 -12.32 -3.16 3.55
CA ALA A 92 -11.14 -3.94 3.88
C ALA A 92 -10.82 -3.92 5.39
N LEU A 93 -10.96 -2.76 6.04
CA LEU A 93 -10.75 -2.61 7.48
C LEU A 93 -11.74 -3.49 8.26
N ARG A 94 -13.02 -3.40 7.92
CA ARG A 94 -14.07 -4.21 8.54
C ARG A 94 -13.80 -5.70 8.39
N MET A 95 -13.43 -6.16 7.19
CA MET A 95 -13.08 -7.57 6.95
C MET A 95 -11.86 -8.02 7.76
N ALA A 96 -10.83 -7.18 7.88
CA ALA A 96 -9.63 -7.50 8.66
C ALA A 96 -9.89 -7.54 10.17
N GLU A 97 -10.80 -6.72 10.67
CA GLU A 97 -11.23 -6.71 12.08
C GLU A 97 -12.17 -7.88 12.41
N GLU A 98 -13.20 -8.12 11.58
CA GLU A 98 -14.17 -9.22 11.73
C GLU A 98 -13.50 -10.61 11.60
N GLY A 99 -12.50 -10.74 10.72
CA GLY A 99 -11.77 -11.98 10.53
C GLY A 99 -10.88 -12.38 11.71
N GLY A 100 -10.52 -11.44 12.60
CA GLY A 100 -9.71 -11.67 13.82
C GLY A 100 -8.30 -12.23 13.61
N GLU A 101 -7.98 -12.72 12.41
CA GLU A 101 -6.74 -13.39 12.08
C GLU A 101 -5.65 -12.43 11.64
N LYS A 102 -4.67 -12.24 12.52
CA LYS A 102 -3.40 -11.58 12.20
C LYS A 102 -2.42 -12.66 11.73
N ARG A 103 -2.11 -12.72 10.44
CA ARG A 103 -1.28 -13.76 9.80
C ARG A 103 -0.07 -13.17 9.05
N ARG A 104 0.88 -14.03 8.67
CA ARG A 104 2.05 -13.63 7.84
C ARG A 104 1.61 -13.44 6.38
N ILE A 105 2.31 -12.61 5.61
CA ILE A 105 1.92 -12.32 4.22
C ILE A 105 2.03 -13.54 3.30
N GLU A 106 3.00 -14.41 3.54
CA GLU A 106 3.16 -15.68 2.83
C GLU A 106 1.91 -16.57 2.99
N GLU A 107 1.32 -16.59 4.19
CA GLU A 107 0.09 -17.33 4.51
C GLU A 107 -1.18 -16.68 3.95
N ILE A 108 -1.12 -15.41 3.54
CA ILE A 108 -2.23 -14.67 2.93
C ILE A 108 -2.27 -14.90 1.43
N ILE A 109 -1.11 -14.97 0.78
CA ILE A 109 -1.00 -15.10 -0.67
C ILE A 109 -1.40 -16.51 -1.12
N ASP A 110 -0.96 -17.56 -0.41
CA ASP A 110 -1.28 -18.97 -0.77
C ASP A 110 -2.81 -19.26 -0.77
N GLU A 111 -3.59 -18.67 0.13
CA GLU A 111 -5.06 -18.89 0.18
C GLU A 111 -5.83 -18.15 -0.94
N SER A 112 -5.20 -17.23 -1.67
CA SER A 112 -5.86 -16.48 -2.76
C SER A 112 -5.76 -17.16 -4.12
N GLU A 113 -4.98 -18.24 -4.22
CA GLU A 113 -4.75 -19.01 -5.44
C GLU A 113 -5.63 -20.28 -5.54
N ASP A 114 -6.38 -20.63 -4.49
CA ASP A 114 -7.40 -21.72 -4.42
C ASP A 114 -8.85 -21.19 -4.55
#